data_AF-A0A8T8LK85-F1
#
_entry.id   AF-A0A8T8LK85-F1
#
_cell.length_a   1.000
_cell.length_b   1.000
_cell.length_c   1.000
_cell.angle_alpha   90.00
_cell.angle_beta   90.00
_cell.angle_gamma   90.00
#
_symmetry.space_group_name_H-M   'P 1'
#
loop_
_entity.id
_entity.type
_entity.pdbx_description
1 polymer ?
#
loop_
_entity_poly.entity_id
_entity_poly.type
_entity_poly.pdbx_seq_one_letter_code
_entity_poly.pdbx_strand_id
1 'polypeptide(L)' 'MPDPSSLRDSTQIVLPRRALDGHRECLESRFTVTVVETAEQYRIIGSPVEIKAASDYLTRNGVAVA' A
#
# COMPACT_ATOMS: atom_id res chain seq x y z
N MET A 1 -19.09 -3.61 16.12
CA MET A 1 -18.84 -2.61 15.07
C MET A 1 -17.35 -2.62 14.82
N PRO A 2 -16.86 -2.85 13.60
CA PRO A 2 -15.42 -2.76 13.34
C PRO A 2 -14.94 -1.33 13.63
N ASP A 3 -13.76 -1.20 14.22
CA ASP A 3 -13.16 0.10 14.48
C ASP A 3 -12.92 0.84 13.15
N PRO A 4 -13.22 2.15 13.07
CA PRO A 4 -13.05 2.92 11.84
C PRO A 4 -11.61 2.88 11.31
N SER A 5 -10.63 2.70 12.21
CA SER A 5 -9.22 2.50 11.84
C SER A 5 -9.01 1.21 11.04
N SER A 6 -9.63 0.10 11.44
CA SER A 6 -9.51 -1.19 10.73
C SER A 6 -10.11 -1.14 9.32
N LEU A 7 -11.24 -0.43 9.16
CA LEU A 7 -11.82 -0.19 7.84
C LEU A 7 -10.90 0.66 6.96
N ARG A 8 -10.24 1.66 7.55
CA ARG A 8 -9.29 2.52 6.86
C ARG A 8 -8.04 1.76 6.42
N ASP A 9 -7.46 0.95 7.31
CA ASP A 9 -6.26 0.15 7.02
C ASP A 9 -6.53 -0.91 5.95
N SER A 10 -7.78 -1.35 5.82
CA SER A 10 -8.18 -2.20 4.70
C SER A 10 -8.15 -1.47 3.35
N THR A 11 -8.13 -0.14 3.30
CA THR A 11 -8.17 0.66 2.06
C THR A 11 -6.88 1.41 1.78
N GLN A 12 -5.87 1.25 2.64
CA GLN A 12 -4.61 1.94 2.47
C GLN A 12 -3.43 1.12 3.00
N ILE A 13 -2.24 1.33 2.44
CA ILE A 13 -0.98 0.87 3.01
C ILE A 13 -0.11 2.10 3.25
N VAL A 14 0.54 2.19 4.41
CA VAL A 14 1.47 3.27 4.73
C VAL A 14 2.86 2.70 4.96
N LEU A 15 3.86 3.24 4.27
CA LEU A 15 5.22 2.72 4.30
C LEU A 15 6.26 3.84 4.15
N PRO A 16 7.45 3.70 4.76
CA PRO A 16 8.52 4.68 4.61
C PRO A 16 8.97 4.77 3.15
N ARG A 17 9.43 5.94 2.70
CA ARG A 17 9.79 6.18 1.29
C ARG A 17 10.70 5.11 0.70
N ARG A 18 11.73 4.74 1.47
CA ARG A 18 12.76 3.75 1.11
C ARG A 18 12.21 2.36 0.80
N ALA A 19 11.04 2.02 1.36
CA ALA A 19 10.42 0.72 1.17
C ALA A 19 9.65 0.61 -0.15
N LEU A 20 9.33 1.73 -0.81
CA LEU A 20 8.62 1.74 -2.10
C LEU A 20 9.53 2.04 -3.29
N ASP A 21 10.81 2.34 -3.05
CA ASP A 21 11.79 2.60 -4.10
C ASP A 21 11.85 1.43 -5.09
N GLY A 22 11.59 1.71 -6.37
CA GLY A 22 11.55 0.71 -7.44
C GLY A 22 10.25 -0.10 -7.56
N HIS A 23 9.30 0.02 -6.64
CA HIS A 23 8.03 -0.72 -6.68
C HIS A 23 6.81 0.10 -7.13
N ARG A 24 6.91 1.44 -7.06
CA ARG A 24 5.82 2.36 -7.39
C ARG A 24 5.19 2.09 -8.76
N GLU A 25 5.99 2.10 -9.82
CA GLU A 25 5.49 1.92 -11.19
C GLU A 25 4.85 0.55 -11.38
N CYS A 26 5.42 -0.49 -10.76
CA CYS A 26 4.87 -1.84 -10.83
C CYS A 26 3.51 -1.93 -10.11
N LEU A 27 3.36 -1.24 -8.97
CA LEU A 27 2.09 -1.18 -8.25
C LEU A 27 1.01 -0.47 -9.08
N GLU A 28 1.31 0.72 -9.60
CA GLU A 28 0.37 1.52 -10.39
C GLU A 28 0.01 0.84 -11.73
N SER A 29 0.89 0.01 -12.28
CA SER A 29 0.62 -0.78 -13.50
C SER A 29 -0.16 -2.07 -13.25
N ARG A 30 0.03 -2.71 -12.09
CA ARG A 30 -0.50 -4.07 -11.82
C ARG A 30 -1.81 -4.05 -11.02
N PHE A 31 -2.03 -3.00 -10.24
CA PHE A 31 -3.17 -2.86 -9.35
C PHE A 31 -3.86 -1.52 -9.59
N THR A 32 -5.17 -1.48 -9.35
CA THR A 32 -5.95 -0.25 -9.36
C THR A 32 -5.76 0.48 -8.02
N VAL A 33 -4.57 1.03 -7.84
CA VAL A 33 -4.16 1.76 -6.62
C VAL A 33 -3.60 3.13 -6.97
N THR A 34 -3.77 4.07 -6.06
CA THR A 34 -3.18 5.40 -6.14
C THR A 34 -2.05 5.50 -5.12
N VAL A 35 -0.86 5.89 -5.56
CA VAL A 35 0.29 6.13 -4.67
C VAL A 35 0.42 7.62 -4.39
N VAL A 36 0.20 8.01 -3.13
CA VAL A 36 0.37 9.39 -2.65
C VAL A 36 1.70 9.51 -1.93
N GLU A 37 2.52 10.45 -2.37
CA GLU A 37 3.76 10.82 -1.71
C GLU A 37 3.51 11.88 -0.64
N THR A 38 4.10 11.69 0.53
CA THR A 38 4.20 12.73 1.58
C THR A 38 5.66 12.93 1.96
N ALA A 39 5.96 13.89 2.83
CA ALA A 39 7.34 14.24 3.20
C ALA A 39 8.14 13.01 3.69
N GLU A 40 7.52 12.12 4.48
CA GLU A 40 8.23 11.02 5.17
C GLU A 40 7.82 9.62 4.68
N GLN A 41 6.67 9.48 4.03
CA GLN A 41 6.06 8.18 3.72
C GLN A 41 5.30 8.19 2.39
N TYR A 42 5.13 6.99 1.84
CA TYR A 42 4.15 6.73 0.79
C TYR A 42 2.87 6.17 1.40
N ARG A 43 1.74 6.56 0.80
CA ARG A 43 0.45 5.95 1.06
C ARG A 43 -0.09 5.36 -0.24
N ILE A 44 -0.31 4.06 -0.25
CA ILE A 44 -0.99 3.34 -1.32
C ILE A 44 -2.47 3.32 -0.94
N ILE A 45 -3.36 3.74 -1.83
CA ILE A 45 -4.81 3.84 -1.58
C ILE A 45 -5.54 3.01 -2.64
N GLY A 46 -6.52 2.22 -2.23
CA GLY A 46 -7.28 1.37 -3.14
C GLY A 46 -8.45 0.69 -2.46
N SER A 47 -9.15 -0.15 -3.22
CA SER A 47 -10.19 -1.02 -2.64
C SER A 47 -9.57 -2.08 -1.73
N PRO A 48 -10.31 -2.67 -0.78
CA PRO A 48 -9.77 -3.71 0.09
C PRO A 48 -9.17 -4.93 -0.60
N VAL A 49 -9.71 -5.28 -1.76
CA VAL A 49 -9.20 -6.39 -2.57
C VAL A 49 -7.84 -6.03 -3.18
N GLU A 50 -7.72 -4.82 -3.74
CA GLU A 50 -6.48 -4.33 -4.33
C GLU A 50 -5.38 -4.13 -3.27
N ILE A 51 -5.74 -3.61 -2.10
CA ILE A 51 -4.80 -3.39 -0.99
C ILE A 51 -4.27 -4.70 -0.45
N LYS A 52 -5.11 -5.73 -0.32
CA LYS A 52 -4.66 -7.07 0.05
C LYS A 52 -3.69 -7.64 -0.97
N ALA A 53 -4.00 -7.53 -2.26
CA ALA A 53 -3.14 -8.04 -3.34
C ALA A 53 -1.80 -7.28 -3.43
N ALA A 54 -1.84 -5.96 -3.26
CA ALA A 54 -0.65 -5.10 -3.22
C ALA A 54 0.25 -5.42 -2.01
N SER A 55 -0.36 -5.62 -0.83
CA SER A 55 0.36 -6.03 0.39
C SER A 55 1.06 -7.38 0.23
N ASP A 56 0.37 -8.36 -0.36
CA ASP A 56 0.94 -9.68 -0.67
C ASP A 56 2.11 -9.56 -1.66
N TYR A 57 1.97 -8.72 -2.69
CA TYR A 57 3.05 -8.44 -3.64
C TYR A 57 4.26 -7.82 -2.94
N LEU A 58 4.06 -6.77 -2.14
CA LEU A 58 5.14 -6.08 -1.43
C LEU A 58 5.89 -7.04 -0.51
N THR A 59 5.16 -7.84 0.28
CA THR A 59 5.74 -8.84 1.18
C THR A 59 6.61 -9.85 0.43
N ARG A 60 6.16 -10.33 -0.74
CA ARG A 60 6.93 -11.26 -1.58
C ARG A 60 8.20 -10.65 -2.18
N ASN A 61 8.24 -9.33 -2.31
CA ASN A 61 9.41 -8.59 -2.79
C ASN A 61 10.30 -8.08 -1.65
N GLY A 62 10.08 -8.53 -0.41
CA GLY A 62 10.90 -8.17 0.74
C GLY A 62 10.54 -6.83 1.39
N VAL A 63 9.40 -6.23 1.01
CA VAL A 63 8.89 -5.01 1.62
C VAL A 63 7.96 -5.39 2.77
N ALA A 64 8.36 -5.07 4.00
CA ALA A 64 7.53 -5.28 5.18
C ALA A 64 6.33 -4.32 5.17
N VAL A 65 5.13 -4.88 5.22
CA VAL A 65 3.86 -4.14 5.33
C VAL A 65 3.27 -4.45 6.70
N ALA A 66 3.00 -3.41 7.50
CA ALA A 66 2.45 -3.52 8.86
C ALA A 66 0.94 -3.27 8.86
#